data_AF-A0A7S1WGA4-F1
#
_entry.id   AF-A0A7S1WGA4-F1
#
_cell.length_a   1.000
_cell.length_b   1.000
_cell.length_c   1.000
_cell.angle_alpha   90.00
_cell.angle_beta   90.00
_cell.angle_gamma   90.00
#
_symmetry.space_group_name_H-M   'P 1'
#
loop_
_entity.id
_entity.type
_entity.pdbx_description
1 polymer ?
#
loop_
_entity_poly.entity_id
_entity_poly.type
_entity_poly.pdbx_seq_one_letter_code
_entity_poly.pdbx_strand_id
1 'polypeptide(L)'
;LLPERLPGGPLAPEAAGPREEPKTKGGVSIEELVRTASEKYELNGDFWGKYTDIPSMAQASDKHAILQIIDNFVLIHRKHVYLFQRLKNTVLKNLGNWSAPDLASLCHAWVQLGFLH
;
A
#
# COMPACT_ATOMS: atom_id res chain seq x y z
N LEU A 1 59.38 -21.91 -30.69
CA LEU A 1 59.56 -20.60 -31.34
C LEU A 1 58.18 -19.97 -31.48
N LEU A 2 57.85 -19.00 -30.63
CA LEU A 2 56.71 -18.08 -30.82
C LEU A 2 57.11 -16.99 -31.83
N PRO A 3 56.13 -16.41 -32.54
CA PRO A 3 55.74 -15.01 -32.28
C PRO A 3 54.19 -14.85 -32.25
N GLU A 4 53.63 -14.15 -31.26
CA GLU A 4 53.34 -12.69 -31.25
C GLU A 4 52.27 -12.21 -32.26
N ARG A 5 51.08 -11.83 -31.77
CA ARG A 5 50.52 -10.46 -31.78
C ARG A 5 48.99 -10.44 -31.61
N LEU A 6 48.53 -9.72 -30.57
CA LEU A 6 47.18 -9.15 -30.46
C LEU A 6 47.12 -7.83 -31.27
N PRO A 7 45.93 -7.43 -31.73
CA PRO A 7 45.25 -6.25 -31.17
C PRO A 7 43.74 -6.53 -30.99
N GLY A 8 43.02 -6.04 -29.98
CA GLY A 8 42.87 -4.66 -29.55
C GLY A 8 41.44 -4.19 -29.85
N GLY A 9 40.63 -3.87 -28.83
CA GLY A 9 39.46 -2.99 -28.95
C GLY A 9 38.09 -3.60 -28.58
N PRO A 10 37.16 -2.81 -28.04
CA PRO A 10 36.34 -3.16 -26.87
C PRO A 10 35.04 -3.90 -27.18
N LEU A 11 34.65 -4.79 -26.24
CA LEU A 11 33.29 -5.29 -26.11
C LEU A 11 32.35 -4.10 -25.87
N ALA A 12 31.49 -3.82 -26.86
CA ALA A 12 30.33 -2.98 -26.64
C ALA A 12 29.45 -3.61 -25.55
N PRO A 13 28.99 -2.87 -24.53
CA PRO A 13 27.87 -3.35 -23.73
C PRO A 13 26.63 -3.30 -24.62
N GLU A 14 26.24 -4.47 -25.13
CA GLU A 14 24.94 -4.67 -25.74
C GLU A 14 23.85 -4.17 -24.80
N ALA A 15 22.87 -3.52 -25.43
CA ALA A 15 21.78 -2.79 -24.83
C ALA A 15 21.21 -3.48 -23.59
N ALA A 16 21.10 -2.71 -22.50
CA ALA A 16 20.22 -3.04 -21.40
C ALA A 16 18.80 -3.21 -21.96
N GLY A 17 18.42 -4.46 -22.24
CA GLY A 17 17.03 -4.84 -22.45
C GLY A 17 16.18 -4.37 -21.26
N PRO A 18 14.88 -4.12 -21.48
CA PRO A 18 14.02 -3.60 -20.42
C PRO A 18 14.14 -4.53 -19.22
N ARG A 19 14.54 -3.97 -18.08
CA ARG A 19 14.52 -4.66 -16.79
C ARG A 19 13.08 -5.11 -16.59
N GLU A 20 12.83 -6.40 -16.78
CA GLU A 20 11.56 -6.99 -16.36
C GLU A 20 11.48 -6.81 -14.84
N GLU A 21 10.68 -5.81 -14.44
CA GLU A 21 10.27 -5.66 -13.06
C GLU A 21 9.66 -6.99 -12.60
N PRO A 22 10.04 -7.49 -11.42
CA PRO A 22 9.54 -8.75 -10.93
C PRO A 22 8.02 -8.65 -10.79
N LYS A 23 7.30 -9.38 -11.64
CA LYS A 23 5.84 -9.58 -11.56
C LYS A 23 5.50 -10.18 -10.20
N THR A 24 5.18 -9.33 -9.24
CA THR A 24 4.62 -9.72 -7.95
C THR A 24 3.21 -10.22 -8.16
N LYS A 25 2.98 -11.45 -7.73
CA LYS A 25 1.68 -12.12 -7.78
C LYS A 25 0.65 -11.32 -6.97
N GLY A 26 -0.33 -10.71 -7.67
CA GLY A 26 -1.71 -10.52 -7.18
C GLY A 26 -1.95 -9.59 -5.98
N GLY A 27 -1.19 -8.50 -5.84
CA GLY A 27 -1.57 -7.40 -4.95
C GLY A 27 -2.04 -6.21 -5.78
N VAL A 28 -3.23 -5.67 -5.49
CA VAL A 28 -3.66 -4.39 -6.10
C VAL A 28 -2.70 -3.32 -5.59
N SER A 29 -1.97 -2.67 -6.50
CA SER A 29 -1.09 -1.56 -6.15
C SER A 29 -1.93 -0.40 -5.60
N ILE A 30 -1.39 0.38 -4.66
CA ILE A 30 -2.05 1.62 -4.20
C ILE A 30 -2.29 2.55 -5.38
N GLU A 31 -1.36 2.61 -6.33
CA GLU A 31 -1.50 3.41 -7.56
C GLU A 31 -2.72 2.98 -8.38
N GLU A 32 -2.93 1.69 -8.58
CA GLU A 32 -4.09 1.18 -9.31
C GLU A 32 -5.42 1.44 -8.58
N LEU A 33 -5.40 1.30 -7.25
CA LEU A 33 -6.54 1.60 -6.40
C LEU A 33 -6.90 3.09 -6.48
N VAL A 34 -5.91 3.97 -6.38
CA VAL A 34 -6.05 5.43 -6.47
C VAL A 34 -6.53 5.83 -7.87
N ARG A 35 -5.92 5.30 -8.93
CA ARG A 35 -6.33 5.55 -10.31
C ARG A 35 -7.81 5.22 -10.50
N THR A 36 -8.22 4.02 -10.11
CA THR A 36 -9.63 3.58 -10.25
C THR A 36 -10.58 4.40 -9.39
N ALA A 37 -10.19 4.74 -8.16
CA ALA A 37 -11.04 5.51 -7.26
C ALA A 37 -11.16 6.98 -7.70
N SER A 38 -10.11 7.56 -8.31
CA SER A 38 -10.11 8.96 -8.77
C SER A 38 -11.12 9.24 -9.89
N GLU A 39 -11.59 8.20 -10.58
CA GLU A 39 -12.67 8.33 -11.58
C GLU A 39 -14.03 8.68 -10.95
N LYS A 40 -14.21 8.42 -9.65
CA LYS A 40 -15.51 8.53 -8.96
C LYS A 40 -15.46 9.37 -7.69
N TYR A 41 -14.29 9.53 -7.08
CA TYR A 41 -14.12 10.15 -5.77
C TYR A 41 -13.01 11.20 -5.80
N GLU A 42 -13.21 12.29 -5.05
CA GLU A 42 -12.15 13.28 -4.81
C GLU A 42 -11.16 12.72 -3.77
N LEU A 43 -9.97 12.35 -4.24
CA LEU A 43 -8.96 11.71 -3.39
C LEU A 43 -8.01 12.74 -2.77
N ASN A 44 -7.66 12.52 -1.51
CA ASN A 44 -6.59 13.26 -0.85
C ASN A 44 -5.22 12.74 -1.32
N GLY A 45 -4.60 13.45 -2.28
CA GLY A 45 -3.29 13.10 -2.83
C GLY A 45 -2.18 13.02 -1.77
N ASP A 46 -2.22 13.89 -0.75
CA ASP A 46 -1.24 13.88 0.33
C ASP A 46 -1.36 12.63 1.21
N PHE A 47 -2.57 12.09 1.39
CA PHE A 47 -2.76 10.83 2.10
C PHE A 47 -2.30 9.65 1.25
N TRP A 48 -2.82 9.51 0.04
CA TRP A 48 -2.56 8.33 -0.80
C TRP A 48 -1.10 8.26 -1.26
N GLY A 49 -0.45 9.41 -1.46
CA GLY A 49 0.98 9.50 -1.81
C GLY A 49 1.94 9.09 -0.68
N LYS A 50 1.49 8.95 0.57
CA LYS A 50 2.34 8.50 1.70
C LYS A 50 2.67 7.01 1.64
N TYR A 51 1.88 6.22 0.91
CA TYR A 51 1.95 4.76 0.95
C TYR A 51 2.28 4.19 -0.41
N THR A 52 3.27 3.31 -0.45
CA THR A 52 3.67 2.57 -1.66
C THR A 52 2.78 1.36 -1.89
N ASP A 53 2.30 0.74 -0.82
CA ASP A 53 1.62 -0.55 -0.86
C ASP A 53 0.71 -0.78 0.38
N ILE A 54 -0.22 -1.71 0.27
CA ILE A 54 -1.14 -2.07 1.37
C ILE A 54 -0.41 -2.62 2.61
N PRO A 55 0.61 -3.51 2.49
CA PRO A 55 1.39 -3.95 3.65
C PRO A 55 1.98 -2.80 4.47
N SER A 56 2.46 -1.72 3.84
CA SER A 56 2.96 -0.53 4.54
C SER A 56 1.87 0.15 5.37
N MET A 57 0.66 0.30 4.83
CA MET A 57 -0.52 0.81 5.57
C MET A 57 -0.86 -0.09 6.77
N ALA A 58 -0.72 -1.41 6.61
CA ALA A 58 -1.03 -2.38 7.66
C ALA A 58 -0.05 -2.34 8.85
N GLN A 59 1.07 -1.62 8.74
CA GLN A 59 2.00 -1.38 9.85
C GLN A 59 1.66 -0.14 10.68
N ALA A 60 0.60 0.61 10.33
CA ALA A 60 0.18 1.77 11.10
C ALA A 60 -0.09 1.39 12.57
N SER A 61 0.63 2.05 13.48
CA SER A 61 0.57 1.84 14.92
C SER A 61 -0.09 2.99 15.68
N ASP A 62 -0.03 4.19 15.11
CA ASP A 62 -0.63 5.39 15.68
C ASP A 62 -2.14 5.46 15.43
N LYS A 63 -2.88 5.97 16.43
CA LYS A 63 -4.33 6.10 16.39
C LYS A 63 -4.80 6.97 15.22
N HIS A 64 -4.18 8.12 15.00
CA HIS A 64 -4.57 9.05 13.95
C HIS A 64 -4.31 8.45 12.58
N ALA A 65 -3.17 7.77 12.40
CA ALA A 65 -2.87 7.06 11.15
C ALA A 65 -3.90 5.96 10.84
N ILE A 66 -4.28 5.15 11.84
CA ILE A 66 -5.28 4.08 11.67
C ILE A 66 -6.64 4.66 11.27
N LEU A 67 -7.12 5.70 11.95
CA LEU A 67 -8.38 6.37 11.61
C LEU A 67 -8.34 6.95 10.20
N GLN A 68 -7.26 7.69 9.86
CA GLN A 68 -7.09 8.28 8.54
C GLN A 68 -7.10 7.22 7.43
N ILE A 69 -6.46 6.07 7.64
CA ILE A 69 -6.51 4.95 6.69
C ILE A 69 -7.95 4.47 6.51
N ILE A 70 -8.65 4.16 7.60
CA ILE A 70 -10.01 3.62 7.53
C ILE A 70 -10.97 4.61 6.85
N ASP A 71 -10.91 5.89 7.18
CA ASP A 71 -11.76 6.93 6.59
C ASP A 71 -11.54 7.08 5.08
N ASN A 72 -10.28 7.00 4.62
CA ASN A 72 -9.99 7.05 3.19
C ASN A 72 -10.49 5.82 2.44
N PHE A 73 -10.50 4.64 3.09
CA PHE A 73 -11.08 3.43 2.49
C PHE A 73 -12.62 3.47 2.49
N VAL A 74 -13.24 4.07 3.52
CA VAL A 74 -14.68 4.35 3.55
C VAL A 74 -15.07 5.23 2.37
N LEU A 75 -14.34 6.33 2.14
CA LEU A 75 -14.61 7.28 1.07
C LEU A 75 -14.70 6.60 -0.31
N ILE A 76 -13.80 5.67 -0.58
CA ILE A 76 -13.76 4.94 -1.86
C ILE A 76 -14.58 3.64 -1.85
N HIS A 77 -15.32 3.38 -0.76
CA HIS A 77 -16.14 2.19 -0.53
C HIS A 77 -15.42 0.86 -0.83
N ARG A 78 -14.12 0.77 -0.52
CA ARG A 78 -13.29 -0.38 -0.87
C ARG A 78 -13.02 -1.25 0.34
N LYS A 79 -13.49 -2.50 0.30
CA LYS A 79 -13.19 -3.48 1.35
C LYS A 79 -11.80 -4.11 1.14
N HIS A 80 -10.94 -4.02 2.16
CA HIS A 80 -9.63 -4.69 2.16
C HIS A 80 -9.43 -5.52 3.45
N VAL A 81 -9.89 -6.77 3.43
CA VAL A 81 -9.99 -7.64 4.63
C VAL A 81 -8.67 -7.78 5.38
N TYR A 82 -7.56 -8.05 4.67
CA TYR A 82 -6.23 -8.21 5.30
C TYR A 82 -5.81 -6.95 6.07
N LEU A 83 -5.92 -5.78 5.43
CA LEU A 83 -5.57 -4.49 6.02
C LEU A 83 -6.41 -4.25 7.28
N PHE A 84 -7.73 -4.38 7.18
CA PHE A 84 -8.61 -4.10 8.30
C PHE A 84 -8.44 -5.09 9.46
N GLN A 85 -8.15 -6.37 9.18
CA GLN A 85 -7.80 -7.33 10.24
C GLN A 85 -6.50 -6.96 10.95
N ARG A 86 -5.48 -6.51 10.21
CA ARG A 86 -4.20 -6.07 10.81
C ARG A 86 -4.41 -4.84 11.68
N LEU A 87 -5.10 -3.82 11.17
CA LEU A 87 -5.41 -2.61 11.92
C LEU A 87 -6.25 -2.92 13.16
N LYS A 88 -7.29 -3.78 13.06
CA LYS A 88 -8.08 -4.23 14.21
C LYS A 88 -7.20 -4.85 15.29
N ASN A 89 -6.27 -5.73 14.93
CA ASN A 89 -5.36 -6.34 15.88
C ASN A 89 -4.44 -5.31 16.56
N THR A 90 -3.98 -4.29 15.82
CA THR A 90 -3.20 -3.19 16.39
C THR A 90 -4.01 -2.36 17.38
N VAL A 91 -5.28 -2.06 17.07
CA VAL A 91 -6.19 -1.36 17.99
C VAL A 91 -6.42 -2.17 19.25
N LEU A 92 -6.72 -3.47 19.13
CA LEU A 92 -6.96 -4.34 20.29
C LEU A 92 -5.73 -4.46 21.21
N LYS A 93 -4.52 -4.48 20.64
CA LYS A 93 -3.27 -4.49 21.43
C LYS A 93 -3.03 -3.19 22.20
N ASN A 94 -3.56 -2.07 21.71
CA ASN A 94 -3.33 -0.75 22.28
C ASN A 94 -4.64 -0.12 22.79
N LEU A 95 -5.62 -0.94 23.18
CA LEU A 95 -6.98 -0.49 23.45
C LEU A 95 -7.06 0.60 24.52
N GLY A 96 -6.12 0.59 25.49
CA GLY A 96 -6.02 1.63 26.53
C GLY A 96 -5.76 3.05 26.01
N ASN A 97 -5.29 3.20 24.78
CA ASN A 97 -5.02 4.50 24.13
C ASN A 97 -6.22 5.02 23.31
N TRP A 98 -7.31 4.26 23.27
CA TRP A 98 -8.50 4.56 22.47
C TRP A 98 -9.64 5.01 23.38
N SER A 99 -10.24 6.15 23.05
CA SER A 99 -11.45 6.60 23.73
C SER A 99 -12.69 5.87 23.19
N ALA A 100 -13.77 5.84 23.97
CA ALA A 100 -15.04 5.25 23.52
C ALA A 100 -15.56 5.91 22.21
N PRO A 101 -15.50 7.25 22.02
CA PRO A 101 -15.84 7.88 20.74
C PRO A 101 -14.97 7.44 19.56
N ASP A 102 -13.67 7.26 19.77
CA ASP A 102 -12.75 6.79 18.72
C ASP A 102 -13.14 5.37 18.26
N LEU A 103 -13.41 4.49 19.22
CA LEU A 103 -13.83 3.10 18.94
C LEU A 103 -15.21 3.05 18.27
N ALA A 104 -16.15 3.89 18.69
CA ALA A 104 -17.47 3.97 18.05
C ALA A 104 -17.35 4.39 16.58
N SER A 105 -16.52 5.39 16.30
CA SER A 105 -16.25 5.87 14.93
C SER A 105 -15.61 4.78 14.07
N LEU A 106 -14.59 4.09 14.62
CA LEU A 106 -13.91 2.99 13.94
C LEU A 106 -14.86 1.81 13.65
N CYS A 107 -15.70 1.43 14.62
CA CYS A 107 -16.72 0.40 14.44
C CYS A 107 -17.73 0.80 13.36
N HIS A 108 -18.21 2.04 13.38
CA HIS A 108 -19.13 2.55 12.37
C HIS A 108 -18.51 2.47 10.96
N ALA A 109 -17.27 2.92 10.79
CA ALA A 109 -16.56 2.84 9.53
C ALA A 109 -16.38 1.40 9.03
N TRP A 110 -16.07 0.45 9.93
CA TRP A 110 -16.00 -0.96 9.57
C TRP A 110 -17.34 -1.57 9.17
N VAL A 111 -18.45 -1.12 9.74
CA VAL A 111 -19.80 -1.52 9.29
C VAL A 111 -20.07 -0.97 7.89
N GLN A 112 -19.78 0.30 7.63
CA GLN A 112 -19.94 0.91 6.29
C GLN A 112 -19.14 0.17 5.21
N LEU A 113 -17.94 -0.30 5.56
CA LEU A 113 -17.07 -1.10 4.70
C LEU A 113 -17.50 -2.57 4.56
N GLY A 114 -18.56 -2.99 5.25
CA GLY A 114 -19.01 -4.38 5.31
C GLY A 114 -17.95 -5.33 5.91
N PHE A 115 -17.10 -4.83 6.81
CA PHE A 115 -16.06 -5.61 7.48
C PHE A 115 -16.56 -6.31 8.74
N LEU A 116 -17.46 -5.66 9.49
CA LEU A 116 -18.16 -6.26 10.62
C LEU A 116 -19.46 -6.90 10.11
N HIS A 117 -19.52 -8.23 10.17
CA HIS A 117 -20.71 -9.06 9.95
C HIS A 117 -21.10 -9.71 11.28
#